data_AF-A0A4Y8UP66-F1
#
_entry.id   AF-A0A4Y8UP66-F1
#
_cell.length_a   1.000
_cell.length_b   1.000
_cell.length_c   1.000
_cell.angle_alpha   90.00
_cell.angle_beta   90.00
_cell.angle_gamma   90.00
#
_symmetry.space_group_name_H-M   'P 1'
#
loop_
_entity.id
_entity.type
_entity.pdbx_description
1 polymer ?
#
loop_
_entity_poly.entity_id
_entity_poly.type
_entity_poly.pdbx_seq_one_letter_code
_entity_poly.pdbx_strand_id
1 'polypeptide(L)'
;MKKIVFILLIFCSFLVVWGCNKNKTKCVPQKEATSDSSMRSNDDTLSLMIEHEVDDVDYGVIIKRGDKTIHRFGYKYPEDDDLVPNEERIDSCLLTDLNFDGIKEDVLFYLGSFGASGTEHFDAYVWNPNTEHYDKIEEFKDIPNPKISDKYKCILSSVYVSSAENEYAKYVCTNGHLIKVAELRQYWKGNIYPERDRAVYEEHFIKANVWKRNLKLNQISDFWKPVVPF
;
A
#
# COMPACT_ATOMS: atom_id res chain seq x y z
N MET A 1 54.12 34.89 -29.01
CA MET A 1 53.64 34.60 -30.38
C MET A 1 53.62 33.11 -30.64
N LYS A 2 52.44 32.48 -30.70
CA LYS A 2 52.03 31.40 -31.61
C LYS A 2 50.51 31.27 -31.51
N LYS A 3 49.89 30.96 -32.64
CA LYS A 3 48.54 31.33 -33.08
C LYS A 3 47.58 30.12 -33.02
N ILE A 4 46.26 30.40 -32.87
CA ILE A 4 45.11 29.72 -33.51
C ILE A 4 44.74 28.32 -32.91
N VAL A 5 43.49 27.92 -32.58
CA VAL A 5 42.15 28.06 -33.21
C VAL A 5 41.04 28.16 -32.15
N PHE A 6 40.05 29.02 -32.38
CA PHE A 6 38.74 29.07 -31.69
C PHE A 6 37.75 28.17 -32.43
N ILE A 7 37.05 27.26 -31.74
CA ILE A 7 35.89 26.56 -32.31
C ILE A 7 34.66 26.91 -31.48
N LEU A 8 33.81 27.75 -32.09
CA LEU A 8 32.44 28.02 -31.70
C LEU A 8 31.56 26.90 -32.29
N LEU A 9 30.75 26.22 -31.48
CA LEU A 9 29.60 25.47 -31.97
C LEU A 9 28.37 25.78 -31.11
N ILE A 10 27.45 26.48 -31.77
CA ILE A 10 26.10 26.87 -31.40
C ILE A 10 25.21 25.62 -31.50
N PHE A 11 24.39 25.33 -30.49
CA PHE A 11 23.14 24.61 -30.71
C PHE A 11 22.00 25.16 -29.84
N CYS A 12 20.89 25.38 -30.53
CA CYS A 12 19.76 26.21 -30.18
C CYS A 12 18.90 25.67 -29.04
N SER A 13 18.54 26.57 -28.12
CA SER A 13 17.42 26.44 -27.20
C SER A 13 16.10 26.47 -27.97
N PHE A 14 15.34 25.37 -27.94
CA PHE A 14 13.92 25.37 -28.31
C PHE A 14 13.07 25.52 -27.05
N LEU A 15 12.67 26.76 -26.77
CA LEU A 15 11.47 27.10 -26.00
C LEU A 15 10.29 26.98 -26.95
N VAL A 16 9.41 26.00 -26.74
CA VAL A 16 8.06 26.00 -27.33
C VAL A 16 7.08 26.33 -26.23
N VAL A 17 6.60 27.57 -26.26
CA VAL A 17 5.42 28.04 -25.58
C VAL A 17 4.20 27.63 -26.40
N TRP A 18 3.31 26.87 -25.78
CA TRP A 18 1.89 26.78 -26.16
C TRP A 18 1.16 26.56 -24.83
N GLY A 19 0.38 27.50 -24.29
CA GLY A 19 -0.65 28.28 -24.94
C GLY A 19 -1.99 27.75 -24.43
N CYS A 20 -2.49 28.31 -23.32
CA CYS A 20 -3.81 28.00 -22.77
C CYS A 20 -4.90 28.20 -23.83
N ASN A 21 -5.83 27.25 -23.97
CA ASN A 21 -7.18 27.59 -24.37
C ASN A 21 -8.22 26.72 -23.64
N LYS A 22 -9.06 27.39 -22.85
CA LYS A 22 -10.26 26.84 -22.21
C LYS A 22 -11.29 26.58 -23.30
N ASN A 23 -11.80 25.35 -23.41
CA ASN A 23 -13.09 25.11 -24.05
C ASN A 23 -13.98 24.27 -23.14
N LYS A 24 -14.98 24.95 -22.57
CA LYS A 24 -16.19 24.34 -22.04
C LYS A 24 -16.95 23.74 -23.23
N THR A 25 -17.15 22.42 -23.23
CA THR A 25 -18.13 21.82 -24.14
C THR A 25 -19.15 21.06 -23.30
N LYS A 26 -20.38 21.57 -23.37
CA LYS A 26 -21.58 21.01 -22.75
C LYS A 26 -21.80 19.57 -23.22
N CYS A 27 -22.13 18.68 -22.29
CA CYS A 27 -22.78 17.41 -22.61
C CYS A 27 -24.11 17.70 -23.32
N VAL A 28 -24.26 17.19 -24.53
CA VAL A 28 -25.56 17.03 -25.20
C VAL A 28 -25.86 15.53 -25.16
N PRO A 29 -27.08 15.12 -24.76
CA PRO A 29 -27.42 13.72 -24.57
C PRO A 29 -27.63 13.04 -25.94
N GLN A 30 -26.93 11.94 -26.19
CA GLN A 30 -27.27 11.05 -27.29
C GLN A 30 -28.24 9.97 -26.80
N LYS A 31 -29.42 9.97 -27.44
CA LYS A 31 -30.50 8.99 -27.27
C LYS A 31 -30.06 7.57 -27.63
N GLU A 32 -30.57 6.66 -26.81
CA GLU A 32 -30.91 5.25 -27.02
C GLU A 32 -30.49 4.62 -28.36
N ALA A 33 -29.58 3.65 -28.25
CA ALA A 33 -29.60 2.46 -29.09
C ALA A 33 -29.92 1.28 -28.18
N THR A 34 -31.15 0.79 -28.27
CA THR A 34 -31.60 -0.48 -27.73
C THR A 34 -30.83 -1.59 -28.44
N SER A 35 -29.79 -2.11 -27.79
CA SER A 35 -29.26 -3.43 -28.11
C SER A 35 -29.43 -4.29 -26.88
N ASP A 36 -30.49 -5.10 -26.89
CA ASP A 36 -30.67 -6.26 -26.03
C ASP A 36 -29.52 -7.23 -26.30
N SER A 37 -28.41 -6.97 -25.62
CA SER A 37 -27.32 -7.88 -25.40
C SER A 37 -27.28 -8.05 -23.91
N SER A 38 -28.08 -8.97 -23.38
CA SER A 38 -27.90 -9.52 -22.04
C SER A 38 -26.58 -10.31 -22.02
N MET A 39 -25.47 -9.59 -22.13
CA MET A 39 -24.22 -10.04 -21.56
C MET A 39 -24.51 -10.10 -20.07
N ARG A 40 -24.70 -11.31 -19.54
CA ARG A 40 -24.60 -11.55 -18.11
C ARG A 40 -23.29 -10.90 -17.69
N SER A 41 -23.36 -9.76 -17.01
CA SER A 41 -22.20 -9.26 -16.27
C SER A 41 -21.76 -10.42 -15.40
N ASN A 42 -20.46 -10.68 -15.33
CA ASN A 42 -19.95 -11.56 -14.29
C ASN A 42 -20.21 -10.85 -12.95
N ASP A 43 -21.39 -11.12 -12.40
CA ASP A 43 -22.05 -10.45 -11.27
C ASP A 43 -21.34 -10.72 -9.93
N ASP A 44 -20.18 -11.37 -9.96
CA ASP A 44 -19.38 -11.78 -8.80
C ASP A 44 -18.21 -10.82 -8.49
N THR A 45 -18.12 -9.69 -9.20
CA THR A 45 -17.06 -8.70 -8.94
C THR A 45 -17.41 -7.90 -7.67
N LEU A 46 -16.51 -7.92 -6.68
CA LEU A 46 -16.61 -7.07 -5.50
C LEU A 46 -16.13 -5.65 -5.80
N SER A 47 -16.86 -4.67 -5.29
CA SER A 47 -16.50 -3.24 -5.36
C SER A 47 -16.78 -2.54 -4.04
N LEU A 48 -16.02 -1.48 -3.78
CA LEU A 48 -16.11 -0.67 -2.58
C LEU A 48 -16.47 0.77 -2.96
N MET A 49 -17.36 1.38 -2.19
CA MET A 49 -17.78 2.78 -2.32
C MET A 49 -17.73 3.45 -0.96
N ILE A 50 -17.27 4.70 -0.93
CA ILE A 50 -17.28 5.57 0.26
C ILE A 50 -18.47 6.52 0.16
N GLU A 51 -19.22 6.64 1.25
CA GLU A 51 -20.34 7.55 1.42
C GLU A 51 -20.00 8.58 2.49
N HIS A 52 -20.13 9.86 2.14
CA HIS A 52 -19.92 10.97 3.07
C HIS A 52 -21.29 11.43 3.61
N GLU A 53 -21.29 12.27 4.65
CA GLU A 53 -22.52 12.77 5.32
C GLU A 53 -23.32 11.66 6.02
N VAL A 54 -22.61 10.79 6.75
CA VAL A 54 -23.22 9.77 7.61
C VAL A 54 -23.14 10.25 9.06
N ASP A 55 -24.27 10.22 9.77
CA ASP A 55 -24.33 10.64 11.17
C ASP A 55 -23.44 9.75 12.06
N ASP A 56 -22.82 10.35 13.08
CA ASP A 56 -22.03 9.71 14.14
C ASP A 56 -20.71 8.99 13.72
N VAL A 57 -20.34 9.04 12.43
CA VAL A 57 -19.09 8.46 11.90
C VAL A 57 -18.40 9.42 10.92
N ASP A 58 -17.16 9.13 10.53
CA ASP A 58 -16.44 9.98 9.57
C ASP A 58 -16.91 9.70 8.13
N TYR A 59 -17.10 8.42 7.77
CA TYR A 59 -17.70 8.02 6.50
C TYR A 59 -18.32 6.63 6.55
N GLY A 60 -19.25 6.37 5.63
CA GLY A 60 -19.83 5.05 5.38
C GLY A 60 -19.04 4.27 4.34
N VAL A 61 -18.97 2.96 4.53
CA VAL A 61 -18.45 2.01 3.55
C VAL A 61 -19.59 1.16 3.02
N ILE A 62 -19.67 1.05 1.70
CA ILE A 62 -20.62 0.17 1.01
C ILE A 62 -19.81 -0.81 0.16
N ILE A 63 -20.02 -2.11 0.41
CA ILE A 63 -19.42 -3.18 -0.38
C ILE A 63 -20.52 -3.82 -1.22
N LYS A 64 -20.28 -3.89 -2.52
CA LYS A 64 -21.21 -4.47 -3.49
C LYS A 64 -20.59 -5.68 -4.17
N ARG A 65 -21.43 -6.66 -4.47
CA ARG A 65 -21.13 -7.75 -5.40
C ARG A 65 -22.02 -7.55 -6.62
N GLY A 66 -21.40 -7.17 -7.73
CA GLY A 66 -22.15 -6.62 -8.87
C GLY A 66 -22.93 -5.38 -8.45
N ASP A 67 -24.23 -5.37 -8.74
CA ASP A 67 -25.11 -4.25 -8.37
C ASP A 67 -25.70 -4.37 -6.95
N LYS A 68 -25.53 -5.51 -6.29
CA LYS A 68 -26.12 -5.79 -4.97
C LYS A 68 -25.19 -5.32 -3.86
N THR A 69 -25.67 -4.44 -3.00
CA THR A 69 -25.04 -4.17 -1.71
C THR A 69 -25.08 -5.41 -0.83
N ILE A 70 -23.91 -5.88 -0.41
CA ILE A 70 -23.75 -7.03 0.49
C ILE A 70 -23.38 -6.59 1.91
N HIS A 71 -22.63 -5.50 2.06
CA HIS A 71 -22.32 -4.91 3.36
C HIS A 71 -22.44 -3.38 3.31
N ARG A 72 -22.88 -2.80 4.42
CA ARG A 72 -22.85 -1.35 4.67
C ARG A 72 -22.61 -1.11 6.14
N PHE A 73 -21.59 -0.31 6.47
CA PHE A 73 -21.25 0.02 7.85
C PHE A 73 -20.50 1.36 7.90
N GLY A 74 -20.51 2.02 9.06
CA GLY A 74 -19.80 3.26 9.29
C GLY A 74 -18.38 3.03 9.80
N TYR A 75 -17.46 3.90 9.41
CA TYR A 75 -16.10 3.94 9.93
C TYR A 75 -15.82 5.28 10.58
N LYS A 76 -15.22 5.22 11.76
CA LYS A 76 -14.72 6.38 12.50
C LYS A 76 -13.24 6.18 12.74
N TYR A 77 -12.44 7.19 12.44
CA TYR A 77 -11.03 7.17 12.77
C TYR A 77 -10.83 7.05 14.29
N PRO A 78 -9.73 6.42 14.73
CA PRO A 78 -9.35 6.40 16.14
C PRO A 78 -9.32 7.82 16.74
N GLU A 79 -9.91 8.00 17.92
CA GLU A 79 -9.96 9.30 18.62
C GLU A 79 -8.60 9.68 19.24
N ASP A 80 -7.84 8.68 19.69
CA ASP A 80 -6.56 8.83 20.39
C ASP A 80 -5.35 8.88 19.43
N ASP A 81 -5.42 9.71 18.39
CA ASP A 81 -4.29 9.92 17.48
C ASP A 81 -3.37 11.02 18.01
N ASP A 82 -2.38 10.63 18.83
CA ASP A 82 -1.19 11.46 19.11
C ASP A 82 -0.41 11.82 17.81
N LEU A 83 -0.79 11.20 16.69
CA LEU A 83 -0.19 11.35 15.39
C LEU A 83 -1.12 12.11 14.45
N VAL A 84 -0.68 13.30 14.06
CA VAL A 84 -1.30 14.05 12.95
C VAL A 84 -0.67 13.55 11.65
N PRO A 85 -1.47 13.15 10.64
CA PRO A 85 -0.92 12.75 9.35
C PRO A 85 -0.15 13.91 8.70
N ASN A 86 0.87 13.57 7.92
CA ASN A 86 1.74 14.54 7.24
C ASN A 86 0.95 15.44 6.26
N GLU A 87 -0.10 14.91 5.67
CA GLU A 87 -1.01 15.60 4.75
C GLU A 87 -2.43 15.61 5.33
N GLU A 88 -3.35 16.33 4.66
CA GLU A 88 -4.76 16.22 4.99
C GLU A 88 -5.22 14.77 4.94
N ARG A 89 -6.04 14.37 5.91
CA ARG A 89 -6.56 13.01 6.01
C ARG A 89 -7.43 12.74 4.78
N ILE A 90 -7.16 11.63 4.09
CA ILE A 90 -7.88 11.20 2.90
C ILE A 90 -8.72 9.99 3.25
N ASP A 91 -10.03 10.12 3.12
CA ASP A 91 -10.95 9.00 3.29
C ASP A 91 -10.71 7.97 2.19
N SER A 92 -10.07 6.87 2.59
CA SER A 92 -9.65 5.82 1.68
C SER A 92 -9.70 4.47 2.37
N CYS A 93 -10.27 3.50 1.68
CA CYS A 93 -10.24 2.12 2.09
C CYS A 93 -10.15 1.19 0.88
N LEU A 94 -9.72 -0.04 1.11
CA LEU A 94 -9.46 -1.03 0.07
C LEU A 94 -9.89 -2.42 0.50
N LEU A 95 -10.37 -3.19 -0.47
CA LEU A 95 -10.73 -4.60 -0.29
C LEU A 95 -9.52 -5.50 -0.43
N THR A 96 -9.41 -6.47 0.45
CA THR A 96 -8.30 -7.41 0.48
C THR A 96 -8.71 -8.73 1.16
N ASP A 97 -7.77 -9.68 1.21
CA ASP A 97 -7.89 -10.96 1.91
C ASP A 97 -6.79 -11.01 2.99
N LEU A 98 -7.13 -10.58 4.21
CA LEU A 98 -6.21 -10.49 5.36
C LEU A 98 -6.11 -11.80 6.13
N ASN A 99 -7.24 -12.51 6.23
CA ASN A 99 -7.32 -13.79 6.94
C ASN A 99 -6.90 -14.98 6.05
N PHE A 100 -6.69 -14.74 4.76
CA PHE A 100 -6.25 -15.69 3.74
C PHE A 100 -7.25 -16.81 3.40
N ASP A 101 -8.54 -16.58 3.61
CA ASP A 101 -9.62 -17.52 3.29
C ASP A 101 -9.96 -17.58 1.79
N GLY A 102 -9.37 -16.68 0.99
CA GLY A 102 -9.54 -16.60 -0.47
C GLY A 102 -10.68 -15.69 -0.91
N ILE A 103 -11.34 -14.99 0.01
CA ILE A 103 -12.41 -14.03 -0.24
C ILE A 103 -11.89 -12.62 0.05
N LYS A 104 -12.00 -11.72 -0.93
CA LYS A 104 -11.53 -10.33 -0.79
C LYS A 104 -12.61 -9.40 -0.21
N GLU A 105 -13.10 -9.75 0.97
CA GLU A 105 -14.16 -9.00 1.68
C GLU A 105 -13.65 -8.26 2.92
N ASP A 106 -12.37 -8.44 3.26
CA ASP A 106 -11.72 -7.70 4.35
C ASP A 106 -11.40 -6.28 3.90
N VAL A 107 -11.43 -5.34 4.84
CA VAL A 107 -11.28 -3.91 4.55
C VAL A 107 -10.07 -3.36 5.30
N LEU A 108 -9.19 -2.71 4.55
CA LEU A 108 -8.17 -1.83 5.12
C LEU A 108 -8.60 -0.38 4.99
N PHE A 109 -8.47 0.36 6.09
CA PHE A 109 -8.77 1.79 6.19
C PHE A 109 -7.47 2.56 6.30
N TYR A 110 -7.22 3.48 5.38
CA TYR A 110 -5.99 4.27 5.40
C TYR A 110 -6.04 5.30 6.54
N LEU A 111 -5.09 5.25 7.47
CA LEU A 111 -5.01 6.19 8.58
C LEU A 111 -4.21 7.44 8.22
N GLY A 112 -3.32 7.32 7.24
CA GLY A 112 -2.44 8.39 6.81
C GLY A 112 -0.98 7.95 6.71
N SER A 113 -0.15 8.93 6.37
CA SER A 113 1.30 8.83 6.32
C SER A 113 1.89 9.70 7.42
N PHE A 114 2.86 9.18 8.16
CA PHE A 114 3.36 9.79 9.39
C PHE A 114 4.87 9.87 9.43
N GLY A 115 5.37 10.93 10.09
CA GLY A 115 6.79 11.13 10.34
C GLY A 115 7.61 11.47 9.07
N ALA A 116 8.90 11.68 9.27
CA ALA A 116 9.78 12.18 8.21
C ALA A 116 9.98 11.21 7.03
N SER A 117 9.78 9.91 7.25
CA SER A 117 9.85 8.87 6.21
C SER A 117 8.54 8.67 5.46
N GLY A 118 7.46 9.34 5.88
CA GLY A 118 6.13 9.15 5.29
C GLY A 118 5.59 7.73 5.48
N THR A 119 5.73 7.16 6.68
CA THR A 119 5.30 5.79 6.97
C THR A 119 3.78 5.69 6.94
N GLU A 120 3.24 4.84 6.08
CA GLU A 120 1.80 4.62 5.95
C GLU A 120 1.29 3.64 7.00
N HIS A 121 0.13 3.96 7.58
CA HIS A 121 -0.56 3.12 8.56
C HIS A 121 -2.03 2.90 8.16
N PHE A 122 -2.60 1.78 8.60
CA PHE A 122 -3.94 1.37 8.24
C PHE A 122 -4.64 0.70 9.42
N ASP A 123 -5.95 0.90 9.55
CA ASP A 123 -6.82 0.05 10.35
C ASP A 123 -7.26 -1.16 9.51
N ALA A 124 -7.55 -2.28 10.16
CA ALA A 124 -7.92 -3.52 9.48
C ALA A 124 -9.16 -4.18 10.08
N TYR A 125 -10.09 -4.56 9.22
CA TYR A 125 -11.34 -5.21 9.59
C TYR A 125 -11.54 -6.45 8.72
N VAL A 126 -11.78 -7.59 9.37
CA VAL A 126 -12.01 -8.89 8.73
C VAL A 126 -13.47 -9.25 8.81
N TRP A 127 -14.06 -9.73 7.71
CA TRP A 127 -15.44 -10.19 7.74
C TRP A 127 -15.54 -11.53 8.49
N ASN A 128 -16.42 -11.59 9.49
CA ASN A 128 -16.70 -12.83 10.21
C ASN A 128 -18.10 -13.35 9.83
N PRO A 129 -18.19 -14.42 9.02
CA PRO A 129 -19.46 -14.96 8.56
C PRO A 129 -20.29 -15.62 9.67
N ASN A 130 -19.70 -15.94 10.83
CA ASN A 130 -20.44 -16.55 11.93
C ASN A 130 -21.21 -15.51 12.75
N THR A 131 -20.64 -14.32 12.89
CA THR A 131 -21.27 -13.20 13.61
C THR A 131 -21.99 -12.25 12.65
N GLU A 132 -21.72 -12.33 11.35
CA GLU A 132 -22.19 -11.39 10.32
C GLU A 132 -21.73 -9.94 10.61
N HIS A 133 -20.53 -9.79 11.17
CA HIS A 133 -19.93 -8.50 11.50
C HIS A 133 -18.46 -8.44 11.06
N TYR A 134 -17.95 -7.22 10.97
CA TYR A 134 -16.53 -6.97 10.79
C TYR A 134 -15.81 -6.94 12.13
N ASP A 135 -14.82 -7.81 12.30
CA ASP A 135 -13.96 -7.85 13.48
C ASP A 135 -12.68 -7.05 13.20
N LYS A 136 -12.34 -6.11 14.09
CA LYS A 136 -11.11 -5.31 13.98
C LYS A 136 -9.88 -6.16 14.35
N ILE A 137 -8.81 -6.07 13.56
CA ILE A 137 -7.49 -6.56 13.95
C ILE A 137 -6.73 -5.40 14.60
N GLU A 138 -6.78 -5.34 15.92
CA GLU A 138 -6.23 -4.22 16.71
C GLU A 138 -4.73 -4.00 16.49
N GLU A 139 -3.97 -5.05 16.21
CA GLU A 139 -2.51 -4.97 16.02
C GLU A 139 -2.12 -4.40 14.65
N PHE A 140 -3.04 -4.33 13.68
CA PHE A 140 -2.68 -3.94 12.31
C PHE A 140 -2.26 -2.48 12.19
N LYS A 141 -2.87 -1.59 12.99
CA LYS A 141 -2.54 -0.15 13.01
C LYS A 141 -1.08 0.13 13.33
N ASP A 142 -0.44 -0.77 14.08
CA ASP A 142 0.97 -0.65 14.48
C ASP A 142 1.93 -1.22 13.43
N ILE A 143 1.43 -1.75 12.31
CA ILE A 143 2.23 -2.31 11.22
C ILE A 143 2.55 -1.22 10.19
N PRO A 144 3.81 -0.79 10.08
CA PRO A 144 4.21 0.28 9.17
C PRO A 144 4.35 -0.21 7.73
N ASN A 145 3.84 0.56 6.76
CA ASN A 145 3.91 0.26 5.32
C ASN A 145 3.50 -1.21 5.01
N PRO A 146 2.30 -1.65 5.42
CA PRO A 146 1.91 -3.04 5.31
C PRO A 146 1.74 -3.46 3.85
N LYS A 147 2.27 -4.63 3.50
CA LYS A 147 2.14 -5.27 2.19
C LYS A 147 1.62 -6.69 2.33
N ILE A 148 0.41 -6.91 1.86
CA ILE A 148 -0.27 -8.21 1.88
C ILE A 148 0.30 -9.08 0.76
N SER A 149 0.64 -10.33 1.09
CA SER A 149 1.19 -11.29 0.13
C SER A 149 0.32 -12.52 0.02
N ASP A 150 -0.52 -12.58 -1.01
CA ASP A 150 -1.34 -13.76 -1.35
C ASP A 150 -0.47 -14.99 -1.62
N LYS A 151 0.73 -14.80 -2.20
CA LYS A 151 1.67 -15.88 -2.51
C LYS A 151 2.19 -16.58 -1.25
N TYR A 152 2.53 -15.81 -0.22
CA TYR A 152 3.16 -16.32 0.99
C TYR A 152 2.22 -16.36 2.20
N LYS A 153 0.97 -15.94 2.02
CA LYS A 153 -0.09 -15.89 3.03
C LYS A 153 0.40 -15.19 4.30
N CYS A 154 0.93 -13.99 4.11
CA CYS A 154 1.49 -13.17 5.18
C CYS A 154 1.37 -11.68 4.89
N ILE A 155 1.54 -10.86 5.92
CA ILE A 155 1.70 -9.41 5.81
C ILE A 155 3.18 -9.08 6.04
N LEU A 156 3.75 -8.26 5.17
CA LEU A 156 5.11 -7.77 5.26
C LEU A 156 5.09 -6.29 5.63
N SER A 157 6.05 -5.83 6.41
CA SER A 157 6.20 -4.42 6.76
C SER A 157 7.60 -3.95 6.40
N SER A 158 7.75 -2.64 6.20
CA SER A 158 9.05 -2.00 5.95
C SER A 158 9.16 -0.68 6.69
N VAL A 159 10.30 -0.45 7.33
CA VAL A 159 10.60 0.76 8.08
C VAL A 159 11.97 1.27 7.66
N TYR A 160 12.00 2.54 7.26
CA TYR A 160 13.25 3.28 7.16
C TYR A 160 13.68 3.72 8.57
N VAL A 161 14.79 3.19 9.06
CA VAL A 161 15.30 3.53 10.40
C VAL A 161 16.33 4.65 10.31
N SER A 162 17.27 4.54 9.37
CA SER A 162 18.28 5.56 9.12
C SER A 162 18.87 5.42 7.72
N SER A 163 19.76 6.34 7.33
CA SER A 163 20.49 6.24 6.06
C SER A 163 21.36 4.98 5.94
N ALA A 164 21.63 4.31 7.07
CA ALA A 164 22.43 3.10 7.13
C ALA A 164 21.60 1.83 7.39
N GLU A 165 20.32 1.94 7.73
CA GLU A 165 19.53 0.81 8.22
C GLU A 165 18.05 0.88 7.81
N ASN A 166 17.54 -0.25 7.32
CA ASN A 166 16.12 -0.51 7.17
C ASN A 166 15.73 -1.77 7.96
N GLU A 167 14.52 -1.78 8.50
CA GLU A 167 13.93 -2.93 9.17
C GLU A 167 12.69 -3.42 8.43
N TYR A 168 12.51 -4.73 8.40
CA TYR A 168 11.34 -5.37 7.83
C TYR A 168 10.82 -6.42 8.80
N ALA A 169 9.51 -6.62 8.80
CA ALA A 169 8.91 -7.69 9.57
C ALA A 169 7.90 -8.47 8.73
N LYS A 170 7.71 -9.73 9.11
CA LYS A 170 6.71 -10.63 8.55
C LYS A 170 5.74 -11.02 9.65
N TYR A 171 4.46 -10.85 9.38
CA TYR A 171 3.36 -11.22 10.24
C TYR A 171 2.50 -12.30 9.59
N VAL A 172 1.98 -13.21 10.41
CA VAL A 172 1.02 -14.22 10.00
C VAL A 172 -0.25 -14.02 10.83
N CYS A 173 -1.39 -14.01 10.16
CA CYS A 173 -2.69 -13.99 10.82
C CYS A 173 -2.98 -15.39 11.38
N THR A 174 -3.33 -15.48 12.66
CA THR A 174 -3.71 -16.73 13.32
C THR A 174 -4.81 -16.42 14.32
N ASN A 175 -5.99 -17.01 14.11
CA ASN A 175 -7.17 -16.81 14.97
C ASN A 175 -7.53 -15.33 15.17
N GLY A 176 -7.47 -14.53 14.11
CA GLY A 176 -7.78 -13.08 14.18
C GLY A 176 -6.65 -12.20 14.72
N HIS A 177 -5.51 -12.78 15.12
CA HIS A 177 -4.37 -12.03 15.64
C HIS A 177 -3.18 -12.05 14.68
N LEU A 178 -2.43 -10.94 14.66
CA LEU A 178 -1.20 -10.85 13.89
C LEU A 178 0.02 -11.16 14.75
N ILE A 179 0.73 -12.21 14.35
CA ILE A 179 1.94 -12.65 15.05
C ILE A 179 3.15 -12.33 14.19
N LYS A 180 4.10 -11.54 14.71
CA LYS A 180 5.41 -11.35 14.07
C LYS A 180 6.17 -12.68 14.11
N VAL A 181 6.50 -13.22 12.93
CA VAL A 181 7.15 -14.55 12.80
C VAL A 181 8.57 -14.48 12.25
N ALA A 182 8.92 -13.39 11.57
CA ALA A 182 10.28 -13.15 11.11
C ALA A 182 10.56 -11.65 11.02
N GLU A 183 11.83 -11.32 11.08
CA GLU A 183 12.35 -9.98 10.88
C GLU A 183 13.58 -10.03 9.99
N LEU A 184 13.80 -8.95 9.25
CA LEU A 184 14.97 -8.74 8.41
C LEU A 184 15.51 -7.35 8.70
N ARG A 185 16.82 -7.27 8.88
CA ARG A 185 17.52 -5.99 8.95
C ARG A 185 18.44 -5.86 7.76
N GLN A 186 18.43 -4.70 7.13
CA GLN A 186 19.34 -4.33 6.05
C GLN A 186 20.27 -3.26 6.56
N TYR A 187 21.58 -3.49 6.41
CA TYR A 187 22.63 -2.55 6.78
C TYR A 187 23.47 -2.18 5.57
N TRP A 188 23.89 -0.91 5.49
CA TRP A 188 24.80 -0.44 4.45
C TRP A 188 26.23 -0.38 4.96
N LYS A 189 27.11 -1.22 4.39
CA LYS A 189 28.55 -1.12 4.64
C LYS A 189 29.13 0.07 3.86
N GLY A 190 29.81 0.96 4.58
CA GLY A 190 30.54 2.08 3.96
C GLY A 190 31.69 1.61 3.06
N ASN A 191 32.04 2.40 2.04
CA ASN A 191 33.22 2.22 1.19
C ASN A 191 33.34 0.92 0.37
N ILE A 192 32.22 0.27 -0.02
CA ILE A 192 32.24 -0.88 -0.96
C ILE A 192 31.66 -0.46 -2.33
N TYR A 193 32.28 -0.87 -3.44
CA TYR A 193 31.76 -0.65 -4.80
C TYR A 193 31.70 -1.97 -5.58
N PRO A 194 30.65 -2.22 -6.40
CA PRO A 194 29.48 -1.35 -6.67
C PRO A 194 28.51 -1.26 -5.48
N GLU A 195 27.69 -0.20 -5.43
CA GLU A 195 26.81 0.10 -4.28
C GLU A 195 25.85 -1.02 -3.93
N ARG A 196 25.40 -1.81 -4.92
CA ARG A 196 24.56 -3.00 -4.70
C ARG A 196 25.19 -4.06 -3.78
N ASP A 197 26.52 -4.07 -3.67
CA ASP A 197 27.26 -5.01 -2.81
C ASP A 197 27.51 -4.44 -1.41
N ARG A 198 27.06 -3.20 -1.12
CA ARG A 198 27.13 -2.60 0.22
C ARG A 198 26.09 -3.15 1.18
N ALA A 199 24.92 -3.55 0.66
CA ALA A 199 23.83 -4.02 1.48
C ALA A 199 24.15 -5.38 2.07
N VAL A 200 24.01 -5.50 3.38
CA VAL A 200 24.15 -6.73 4.14
C VAL A 200 22.88 -6.97 4.93
N TYR A 201 22.43 -8.22 4.94
CA TYR A 201 21.16 -8.58 5.55
C TYR A 201 21.35 -9.54 6.72
N GLU A 202 20.52 -9.35 7.74
CA GLU A 202 20.35 -10.29 8.85
C GLU A 202 18.88 -10.69 8.96
N GLU A 203 18.61 -11.99 8.85
CA GLU A 203 17.28 -12.57 8.90
C GLU A 203 17.11 -13.37 10.19
N HIS A 204 16.01 -13.14 10.90
CA HIS A 204 15.68 -13.87 12.11
C HIS A 204 14.29 -14.51 11.98
N PHE A 205 14.23 -15.83 12.15
CA PHE A 205 12.99 -16.59 12.24
C PHE A 205 12.63 -16.79 13.71
N ILE A 206 11.70 -15.98 14.21
CA ILE A 206 11.42 -15.82 15.64
C ILE A 206 11.02 -17.13 16.29
N LYS A 207 10.07 -17.86 15.70
CA LYS A 207 9.57 -19.14 16.26
C LYS A 207 10.66 -20.20 16.40
N ALA A 208 11.59 -20.25 15.45
CA ALA A 208 12.69 -21.21 15.45
C ALA A 208 13.92 -20.68 16.20
N ASN A 209 13.93 -19.39 16.55
CA ASN A 209 15.07 -18.65 17.08
C ASN A 209 16.35 -18.84 16.22
N VAL A 210 16.19 -18.78 14.89
CA VAL A 210 17.29 -18.97 13.93
C VAL A 210 17.68 -17.64 13.33
N TRP A 211 18.96 -17.29 13.46
CA TRP A 211 19.58 -16.13 12.84
C TRP A 211 20.44 -16.54 11.64
N LYS A 212 20.23 -15.87 10.51
CA LYS A 212 21.13 -15.89 9.36
C LYS A 212 21.70 -14.49 9.19
N ARG A 213 23.03 -14.35 9.19
CA ARG A 213 23.70 -13.05 9.16
C ARG A 213 24.65 -12.95 7.96
N ASN A 214 25.08 -11.73 7.67
CA ASN A 214 26.00 -11.44 6.58
C ASN A 214 25.49 -11.91 5.20
N LEU A 215 24.17 -11.92 5.02
CA LEU A 215 23.54 -12.34 3.78
C LEU A 215 23.67 -11.24 2.72
N LYS A 216 23.72 -11.65 1.45
CA LYS A 216 23.47 -10.81 0.28
C LYS A 216 21.99 -10.87 -0.10
N LEU A 217 21.54 -9.92 -0.93
CA LEU A 217 20.15 -9.85 -1.40
C LEU A 217 19.65 -11.15 -2.06
N ASN A 218 20.49 -11.89 -2.77
CA ASN A 218 20.10 -13.16 -3.38
C ASN A 218 20.04 -14.35 -2.40
N GLN A 219 20.45 -14.14 -1.14
CA GLN A 219 20.48 -15.16 -0.09
C GLN A 219 19.37 -15.01 0.95
N ILE A 220 18.67 -13.85 0.97
CA ILE A 220 17.50 -13.68 1.84
C ILE A 220 16.32 -14.49 1.29
N SER A 221 15.38 -14.82 2.18
CA SER A 221 14.19 -15.56 1.76
C SER A 221 13.36 -14.80 0.72
N ASP A 222 12.79 -15.54 -0.24
CA ASP A 222 12.06 -14.95 -1.38
C ASP A 222 10.84 -14.11 -0.99
N PHE A 223 10.31 -14.29 0.22
CA PHE A 223 9.19 -13.51 0.71
C PHE A 223 9.57 -12.08 1.12
N TRP A 224 10.86 -11.76 1.27
CA TRP A 224 11.31 -10.38 1.53
C TRP A 224 11.43 -9.54 0.27
N LYS A 225 11.69 -10.18 -0.88
CA LYS A 225 11.92 -9.49 -2.17
C LYS A 225 10.84 -8.48 -2.58
N PRO A 226 9.55 -8.65 -2.23
CA PRO A 226 8.53 -7.64 -2.54
C PRO A 226 8.65 -6.34 -1.75
N VAL A 227 9.34 -6.31 -0.60
CA VAL A 227 9.44 -5.12 0.27
C VAL A 227 10.86 -4.57 0.40
N VAL A 228 11.88 -5.38 0.09
CA VAL A 228 13.27 -4.90 0.04
C VAL A 228 13.50 -4.19 -1.30
N PRO A 229 13.85 -2.89 -1.31
CA PRO A 229 14.13 -2.16 -2.53
C PRO A 229 15.40 -2.69 -3.21
N PHE A 230 15.40 -2.68 -4.55
CA PHE A 230 16.50 -3.13 -5.41
C PHE A 230 17.46 -2.00 -5.77
#